data_AF-S5FXV4-F1
#
_entry.id   AF-S5FXV4-F1
#
_cell.length_a   1.000
_cell.length_b   1.000
_cell.length_c   1.000
_cell.angle_alpha   90.00
_cell.angle_beta   90.00
_cell.angle_gamma   90.00
#
_symmetry.space_group_name_H-M   'P 1'
#
loop_
_entity.id
_entity.type
_entity.pdbx_description
1 polymer ?
#
loop_
_entity_poly.entity_id
_entity_poly.type
_entity_poly.pdbx_seq_one_letter_code
_entity_poly.pdbx_strand_id
1 'polypeptide(L)'
;ELRAKNFIRKEQFPYQSALGWEYDSGDYHTAWERALKAVDYEGLRKEQAQRIEDFKAGRSRKLLGIGLTHFTEIVGAGPVKNCDILGLGMFDSCEIRVRPTGSAIARLGTISQGQGHATTFAQIIASEIGLPAVSITVEEGDTDTAPYGLGTYGSRSTPVAGAATAMCGRKIRAKAQMIAGYLLEVHDDDVEWDVDRFVVKGAPERFKTMKEIAFASYNQAIPGLEPGLEAVSYYDPPNMTYPFGAYVCVMEIDVDTGTWEVR
;
A
#
# COMPACT_ATOMS: atom_id res chain seq x y z
N GLU A 1 -11.31 -7.17 -27.17
CA GLU A 1 -11.62 -6.03 -28.08
C GLU A 1 -12.56 -5.00 -27.48
N LEU A 2 -13.83 -5.33 -27.20
CA LEU A 2 -14.82 -4.36 -26.69
C LEU A 2 -14.33 -3.55 -25.48
N ARG A 3 -13.73 -4.22 -24.48
CA ARG A 3 -13.14 -3.56 -23.29
C ARG A 3 -12.05 -2.57 -23.66
N ALA A 4 -11.05 -3.00 -24.44
CA ALA A 4 -9.93 -2.16 -24.86
C ALA A 4 -10.35 -0.90 -25.64
N LYS A 5 -11.46 -0.98 -26.41
CA LYS A 5 -12.04 0.18 -27.09
C LYS A 5 -12.64 1.22 -26.14
N ASN A 6 -13.05 0.81 -24.95
CA ASN A 6 -13.81 1.65 -23.99
C ASN A 6 -13.06 1.91 -22.67
N PHE A 7 -11.84 1.38 -22.50
CA PHE A 7 -11.05 1.69 -21.32
C PHE A 7 -10.74 3.18 -21.25
N ILE A 8 -10.80 3.72 -20.03
CA ILE A 8 -10.21 5.01 -19.68
C ILE A 8 -8.71 4.91 -20.00
N ARG A 9 -8.18 5.88 -20.74
CA ARG A 9 -6.77 5.94 -21.13
C ARG A 9 -5.93 6.47 -19.98
N LYS A 10 -4.66 6.08 -19.96
CA LYS A 10 -3.70 6.44 -18.90
C LYS A 10 -3.60 7.95 -18.68
N GLU A 11 -3.61 8.72 -19.75
CA GLU A 11 -3.52 10.18 -19.74
C GLU A 11 -4.81 10.89 -19.26
N GLN A 12 -5.89 10.14 -19.03
CA GLN A 12 -7.16 10.69 -18.55
C GLN A 12 -7.28 10.67 -17.02
N PHE A 13 -6.30 10.11 -16.30
CA PHE A 13 -6.29 10.10 -14.85
C PHE A 13 -5.64 11.38 -14.29
N PRO A 14 -6.15 11.95 -13.18
CA PRO A 14 -7.34 11.53 -12.43
C PRO A 14 -8.63 11.64 -13.24
N TYR A 15 -9.48 10.61 -13.19
CA TYR A 15 -10.65 10.48 -14.08
C TYR A 15 -11.97 10.59 -13.32
N GLN A 16 -12.75 11.62 -13.64
CA GLN A 16 -14.10 11.78 -13.12
C GLN A 16 -15.07 10.80 -13.79
N SER A 17 -15.51 9.78 -13.05
CA SER A 17 -16.52 8.83 -13.50
C SER A 17 -17.91 9.46 -13.55
N ALA A 18 -18.78 8.88 -14.39
CA ALA A 18 -20.15 9.34 -14.58
C ALA A 18 -21.02 9.28 -13.31
N LEU A 19 -20.60 8.52 -12.29
CA LEU A 19 -21.32 8.34 -11.02
C LEU A 19 -20.66 9.07 -9.84
N GLY A 20 -19.72 9.98 -10.10
CA GLY A 20 -19.23 10.93 -9.09
C GLY A 20 -17.87 10.59 -8.46
N TRP A 21 -17.32 9.39 -8.67
CA TRP A 21 -15.98 9.05 -8.20
C TRP A 21 -14.88 9.57 -9.13
N GLU A 22 -13.81 10.13 -8.57
CA GLU A 22 -12.59 10.50 -9.28
C GLU A 22 -11.55 9.39 -9.09
N TYR A 23 -11.23 8.65 -10.14
CA TYR A 23 -10.24 7.57 -10.09
C TYR A 23 -8.83 8.15 -10.06
N ASP A 24 -7.96 7.65 -9.19
CA ASP A 24 -6.64 8.22 -8.91
C ASP A 24 -5.62 7.99 -10.04
N SER A 25 -5.50 6.76 -10.54
CA SER A 25 -4.56 6.39 -11.61
C SER A 25 -4.92 5.07 -12.28
N GLY A 26 -4.44 4.83 -13.51
CA GLY A 26 -4.68 3.56 -14.21
C GLY A 26 -3.92 3.41 -15.52
N ASP A 27 -3.44 2.21 -15.82
CA ASP A 27 -2.86 1.82 -17.11
C ASP A 27 -3.50 0.51 -17.59
N TYR A 28 -4.79 0.61 -17.94
CA TYR A 28 -5.67 -0.53 -18.18
C TYR A 28 -5.28 -1.31 -19.43
N HIS A 29 -4.90 -0.61 -20.51
CA HIS A 29 -4.47 -1.25 -21.74
C HIS A 29 -3.23 -2.14 -21.51
N THR A 30 -2.23 -1.65 -20.77
CA THR A 30 -1.03 -2.42 -20.47
C THR A 30 -1.34 -3.67 -19.65
N ALA A 31 -2.12 -3.55 -18.56
CA ALA A 31 -2.48 -4.71 -17.75
C ALA A 31 -3.31 -5.73 -18.53
N TRP A 32 -4.26 -5.26 -19.34
CA TRP A 32 -5.09 -6.09 -20.19
C TRP A 32 -4.27 -6.86 -21.22
N GLU A 33 -3.36 -6.20 -21.93
CA GLU A 33 -2.48 -6.83 -22.90
C GLU A 33 -1.59 -7.90 -22.23
N ARG A 34 -1.00 -7.59 -21.08
CA ARG A 34 -0.17 -8.55 -20.34
C ARG A 34 -0.96 -9.79 -19.91
N ALA A 35 -2.19 -9.61 -19.42
CA ALA A 35 -3.04 -10.73 -19.04
C ALA A 35 -3.41 -11.61 -20.24
N LEU A 36 -3.82 -11.01 -21.37
CA LEU A 36 -4.15 -11.77 -22.58
C LEU A 36 -2.95 -12.51 -23.17
N LYS A 37 -1.77 -11.87 -23.15
CA LYS A 37 -0.53 -12.49 -23.64
C LYS A 37 -0.09 -13.65 -22.75
N ALA A 38 -0.21 -13.51 -21.42
CA ALA A 38 0.24 -14.54 -20.47
C ALA A 38 -0.49 -15.88 -20.65
N VAL A 39 -1.72 -15.87 -21.16
CA VAL A 39 -2.55 -17.07 -21.35
C VAL A 39 -2.69 -17.48 -22.83
N ASP A 40 -1.95 -16.86 -23.75
CA ASP A 40 -2.15 -17.02 -25.21
C ASP A 40 -3.63 -16.95 -25.60
N TYR A 41 -4.26 -15.79 -25.33
CA TYR A 41 -5.69 -15.63 -25.54
C TYR A 41 -6.16 -15.91 -26.97
N GLU A 42 -5.33 -15.62 -27.98
CA GLU A 42 -5.65 -15.97 -29.37
C GLU A 42 -5.63 -17.48 -29.59
N GLY A 43 -4.64 -18.19 -29.04
CA GLY A 43 -4.60 -19.65 -29.02
C GLY A 43 -5.83 -20.24 -28.32
N LEU A 44 -6.19 -19.73 -27.14
CA LEU A 44 -7.39 -20.16 -26.41
C LEU A 44 -8.67 -19.94 -27.22
N ARG A 45 -8.79 -18.84 -27.97
CA ARG A 45 -9.95 -18.59 -28.83
C ARG A 45 -10.03 -19.56 -30.01
N LYS A 46 -8.89 -19.94 -30.59
CA LYS A 46 -8.82 -20.99 -31.62
C LYS A 46 -9.19 -22.35 -31.05
N GLU A 47 -8.66 -22.71 -29.88
CA GLU A 47 -9.03 -23.95 -29.18
C GLU A 47 -10.54 -23.98 -28.87
N GLN A 48 -11.08 -22.90 -28.31
CA GLN A 48 -12.50 -22.79 -28.01
C GLN A 48 -13.37 -23.01 -29.25
N ALA A 49 -13.02 -22.40 -30.39
CA ALA A 49 -13.74 -22.59 -31.63
C ALA A 49 -13.73 -24.07 -32.06
N GLN A 50 -12.58 -24.74 -31.98
CA GLN A 50 -12.48 -26.17 -32.27
C GLN A 50 -13.34 -27.02 -31.33
N ARG A 51 -13.32 -26.74 -30.02
CA ARG A 51 -14.15 -27.46 -29.02
C ARG A 51 -15.65 -27.31 -29.29
N ILE A 52 -16.09 -26.16 -29.77
CA ILE A 52 -17.47 -25.93 -30.18
C ILE A 52 -17.83 -26.80 -31.40
N GLU A 53 -16.94 -26.91 -32.39
CA GLU A 53 -17.18 -27.76 -33.55
C GLU A 53 -17.18 -29.26 -33.20
N ASP A 54 -16.30 -29.68 -32.29
CA ASP A 54 -16.30 -31.06 -31.75
C ASP A 54 -17.59 -31.37 -31.00
N PHE A 55 -18.09 -30.41 -30.22
CA PHE A 55 -19.36 -30.54 -29.52
C PHE A 55 -20.54 -30.69 -30.49
N LYS A 56 -20.63 -29.83 -31.51
CA LYS A 56 -21.68 -29.90 -32.54
C LYS A 56 -21.64 -31.21 -33.33
N ALA A 57 -20.43 -31.74 -33.57
CA ALA A 57 -20.24 -33.01 -34.27
C ALA A 57 -20.44 -34.25 -33.37
N GLY A 58 -20.78 -34.07 -32.08
CA GLY A 58 -20.96 -35.17 -31.13
C GLY A 58 -19.67 -35.88 -30.72
N ARG A 59 -18.50 -35.30 -31.02
CA ARG A 59 -17.18 -35.86 -30.64
C ARG A 59 -16.80 -35.57 -29.19
N SER A 60 -17.42 -34.58 -28.57
CA SER A 60 -17.17 -34.22 -27.17
C SER A 60 -18.46 -33.70 -26.51
N ARG A 61 -18.55 -33.90 -25.20
CA ARG A 61 -19.57 -33.30 -24.33
C ARG A 61 -19.00 -32.22 -23.41
N LYS A 62 -17.72 -31.87 -23.62
CA LYS A 62 -17.03 -30.80 -22.89
C LYS A 62 -16.91 -29.53 -23.73
N LEU A 63 -17.27 -28.40 -23.12
CA LEU A 63 -17.10 -27.07 -23.70
C LEU A 63 -16.03 -26.28 -22.94
N LEU A 64 -15.29 -25.44 -23.67
CA LEU A 64 -14.28 -24.55 -23.13
C LEU A 64 -14.85 -23.12 -22.97
N GLY A 65 -14.86 -22.60 -21.75
CA GLY A 65 -15.18 -21.22 -21.41
C GLY A 65 -13.92 -20.39 -21.19
N ILE A 66 -13.94 -19.13 -21.62
CA ILE A 66 -12.87 -18.15 -21.35
C ILE A 66 -13.50 -16.94 -20.66
N GLY A 67 -13.41 -16.93 -19.34
CA GLY A 67 -13.84 -15.82 -18.49
C GLY A 67 -12.84 -14.68 -18.55
N LEU A 68 -13.36 -13.46 -18.71
CA LEU A 68 -12.56 -12.26 -18.87
C LEU A 68 -13.11 -11.18 -17.93
N THR A 69 -12.29 -10.76 -16.98
CA THR A 69 -12.62 -9.68 -16.03
C THR A 69 -11.56 -8.61 -16.12
N HIS A 70 -11.99 -7.36 -16.30
CA HIS A 70 -11.18 -6.21 -15.97
C HIS A 70 -12.00 -5.37 -15.01
N PHE A 71 -11.40 -4.96 -13.90
CA PHE A 71 -12.07 -4.21 -12.84
C PHE A 71 -11.25 -3.01 -12.42
N THR A 72 -11.95 -1.98 -11.94
CA THR A 72 -11.40 -0.87 -11.17
C THR A 72 -12.10 -0.95 -9.82
N GLU A 73 -11.32 -1.13 -8.76
CA GLU A 73 -11.81 -1.14 -7.38
C GLU A 73 -11.86 0.28 -6.82
N ILE A 74 -12.55 0.44 -5.70
CA ILE A 74 -12.56 1.65 -4.88
C ILE A 74 -12.36 1.24 -3.43
N VAL A 75 -11.16 1.50 -2.91
CA VAL A 75 -10.76 1.06 -1.56
C VAL A 75 -10.09 2.20 -0.80
N GLY A 76 -10.04 2.08 0.53
CA GLY A 76 -9.49 3.17 1.36
C GLY A 76 -10.52 4.15 1.89
N ALA A 77 -11.77 3.71 2.08
CA ALA A 77 -12.82 4.52 2.69
C ALA A 77 -12.35 5.13 4.03
N GLY A 78 -12.27 6.45 4.19
CA GLY A 78 -12.38 7.46 3.13
C GLY A 78 -12.29 8.90 3.64
N PRO A 79 -12.30 9.90 2.73
CA PRO A 79 -12.21 11.31 3.08
C PRO A 79 -13.28 11.74 4.08
N VAL A 80 -12.90 12.43 5.15
CA VAL A 80 -13.81 12.81 6.25
C VAL A 80 -14.99 13.67 5.77
N LYS A 81 -14.81 14.39 4.64
CA LYS A 81 -15.87 15.23 4.04
C LYS A 81 -17.17 14.48 3.73
N ASN A 82 -17.12 13.17 3.47
CA ASN A 82 -18.27 12.38 3.01
C ASN A 82 -18.23 10.88 3.37
N CYS A 83 -17.28 10.45 4.21
CA CYS A 83 -17.15 9.07 4.65
C CYS A 83 -17.09 9.03 6.17
N ASP A 84 -18.11 8.46 6.80
CA ASP A 84 -18.18 8.27 8.24
C ASP A 84 -18.76 6.89 8.62
N ILE A 85 -18.43 6.45 9.83
CA ILE A 85 -19.16 5.39 10.52
C ILE A 85 -19.83 6.03 11.73
N LEU A 86 -21.15 6.18 11.67
CA LEU A 86 -21.96 6.73 12.75
C LEU A 86 -21.47 8.12 13.22
N GLY A 87 -21.06 8.97 12.28
CA GLY A 87 -20.55 10.31 12.52
C GLY A 87 -19.04 10.40 12.74
N LEU A 88 -18.33 9.28 12.79
CA LEU A 88 -16.88 9.23 12.95
C LEU A 88 -16.21 9.21 11.57
N GLY A 89 -15.51 10.29 11.23
CA GLY A 89 -14.80 10.41 9.95
C GLY A 89 -13.83 9.26 9.72
N MET A 90 -13.79 8.70 8.50
CA MET A 90 -13.08 7.46 8.20
C MET A 90 -11.56 7.62 7.98
N PHE A 91 -10.91 8.40 8.84
CA PHE A 91 -9.44 8.46 8.96
C PHE A 91 -8.88 7.17 9.57
N ASP A 92 -7.57 7.03 9.61
CA ASP A 92 -6.90 6.07 10.50
C ASP A 92 -5.58 6.64 11.00
N SER A 93 -4.86 5.89 11.82
CA SER A 93 -3.78 6.46 12.61
C SER A 93 -2.59 5.53 12.79
N CYS A 94 -1.46 6.15 13.13
CA CYS A 94 -0.23 5.48 13.51
C CYS A 94 0.46 6.28 14.61
N GLU A 95 0.99 5.59 15.61
CA GLU A 95 1.95 6.10 16.59
C GLU A 95 3.24 5.30 16.44
N ILE A 96 4.39 5.96 16.41
CA ILE A 96 5.71 5.31 16.39
C ILE A 96 6.56 5.92 17.49
N ARG A 97 7.15 5.07 18.34
CA ARG A 97 8.14 5.45 19.36
C ARG A 97 9.44 4.69 19.15
N VAL A 98 10.53 5.43 18.89
CA VAL A 98 11.87 4.87 18.78
C VAL A 98 12.53 4.86 20.17
N ARG A 99 13.02 3.69 20.59
CA ARG A 99 13.72 3.49 21.87
C ARG A 99 15.17 3.96 21.78
N PRO A 100 15.83 4.26 22.93
CA PRO A 100 17.21 4.75 22.95
C PRO A 100 18.23 3.86 22.22
N THR A 101 17.97 2.54 22.14
CA THR A 101 18.86 1.56 21.50
C THR A 101 18.60 1.36 20.00
N GLY A 102 17.67 2.09 19.39
CA GLY A 102 17.35 2.01 17.96
C GLY A 102 16.43 0.84 17.58
N SER A 103 15.64 0.35 18.51
CA SER A 103 14.44 -0.45 18.20
C SER A 103 13.19 0.43 18.32
N ALA A 104 12.06 0.04 17.74
CA ALA A 104 10.84 0.82 17.80
C ALA A 104 9.63 -0.01 18.20
N ILE A 105 8.61 0.67 18.72
CA ILE A 105 7.25 0.17 18.82
C ILE A 105 6.35 1.07 18.00
N ALA A 106 5.46 0.49 17.23
CA ALA A 106 4.46 1.19 16.45
C ALA A 106 3.08 0.60 16.72
N ARG A 107 2.09 1.47 16.83
CA ARG A 107 0.69 1.08 17.01
C ARG A 107 -0.17 1.74 15.97
N LEU A 108 -1.18 1.03 15.49
CA LEU A 108 -2.08 1.51 14.46
C LEU A 108 -3.52 1.34 14.89
N GLY A 109 -4.39 2.19 14.35
CA GLY A 109 -5.83 2.14 14.57
C GLY A 109 -6.56 1.09 13.71
N THR A 110 -5.82 0.35 12.89
CA THR A 110 -6.27 -0.85 12.18
C THR A 110 -6.22 -2.09 13.06
N ILE A 111 -6.70 -3.23 12.53
CA ILE A 111 -6.58 -4.52 13.20
C ILE A 111 -6.38 -5.63 12.18
N SER A 112 -5.37 -6.47 12.38
CA SER A 112 -5.12 -7.64 11.54
C SER A 112 -6.08 -8.80 11.82
N GLN A 113 -6.54 -9.47 10.76
CA GLN A 113 -7.17 -10.80 10.77
C GLN A 113 -6.41 -11.84 9.92
N GLY A 114 -5.19 -11.53 9.46
CA GLY A 114 -4.36 -12.45 8.67
C GLY A 114 -3.61 -11.85 7.48
N GLN A 115 -3.86 -10.58 7.15
CA GLN A 115 -3.25 -9.83 6.05
C GLN A 115 -1.77 -9.46 6.27
N GLY A 116 -1.21 -9.75 7.44
CA GLY A 116 0.21 -9.54 7.73
C GLY A 116 0.60 -8.09 8.06
N HIS A 117 -0.27 -7.34 8.74
CA HIS A 117 0.00 -5.95 9.14
C HIS A 117 1.27 -5.77 9.98
N ALA A 118 1.51 -6.67 10.94
CA ALA A 118 2.70 -6.60 11.78
C ALA A 118 4.01 -6.62 10.96
N THR A 119 4.01 -7.34 9.83
CA THR A 119 5.15 -7.39 8.91
C THR A 119 5.19 -6.17 7.99
N THR A 120 4.06 -5.86 7.35
CA THR A 120 4.01 -4.87 6.27
C THR A 120 4.14 -3.43 6.76
N PHE A 121 3.56 -3.09 7.92
CA PHE A 121 3.78 -1.76 8.50
C PHE A 121 5.21 -1.57 9.00
N ALA A 122 5.83 -2.61 9.59
CA ALA A 122 7.24 -2.56 9.96
C ALA A 122 8.15 -2.30 8.75
N GLN A 123 7.80 -2.80 7.55
CA GLN A 123 8.53 -2.51 6.30
C GLN A 123 8.39 -1.04 5.88
N ILE A 124 7.20 -0.45 5.97
CA ILE A 124 6.98 0.98 5.65
C ILE A 124 7.82 1.84 6.61
N ILE A 125 7.76 1.54 7.90
CA ILE A 125 8.55 2.27 8.92
C ILE A 125 10.03 2.13 8.62
N ALA A 126 10.50 0.90 8.37
CA ALA A 126 11.90 0.63 8.08
C ALA A 126 12.45 1.46 6.91
N SER A 127 11.68 1.60 5.83
CA SER A 127 12.07 2.45 4.69
C SER A 127 12.06 3.94 5.01
N GLU A 128 11.11 4.43 5.81
CA GLU A 128 11.00 5.86 6.11
C GLU A 128 12.01 6.33 7.17
N ILE A 129 12.37 5.49 8.14
CA ILE A 129 13.27 5.85 9.25
C ILE A 129 14.64 5.17 9.18
N GLY A 130 14.85 4.18 8.32
CA GLY A 130 16.14 3.50 8.19
C GLY A 130 16.52 2.56 9.34
N LEU A 131 15.54 2.10 10.13
CA LEU A 131 15.74 1.01 11.10
C LEU A 131 15.30 -0.32 10.49
N PRO A 132 16.01 -1.44 10.74
CA PRO A 132 15.57 -2.74 10.22
C PRO A 132 14.17 -3.10 10.70
N ALA A 133 13.33 -3.66 9.82
CA ALA A 133 11.97 -4.10 10.16
C ALA A 133 11.93 -5.08 11.35
N VAL A 134 12.96 -5.93 11.48
CA VAL A 134 13.11 -6.88 12.61
C VAL A 134 13.29 -6.20 13.97
N SER A 135 13.66 -4.92 13.98
CA SER A 135 13.82 -4.10 15.18
C SER A 135 12.56 -3.31 15.54
N ILE A 136 11.46 -3.51 14.80
CA ILE A 136 10.22 -2.75 14.92
C ILE A 136 9.10 -3.71 15.33
N THR A 137 8.52 -3.48 16.49
CA THR A 137 7.32 -4.19 16.95
C THR A 137 6.09 -3.41 16.52
N VAL A 138 5.11 -4.09 15.92
CA VAL A 138 3.84 -3.51 15.49
C VAL A 138 2.71 -4.14 16.31
N GLU A 139 1.86 -3.31 16.91
CA GLU A 139 0.69 -3.73 17.69
C GLU A 139 -0.59 -3.06 17.18
N GLU A 140 -1.71 -3.78 17.31
CA GLU A 140 -3.04 -3.36 16.85
C GLU A 140 -4.11 -3.94 17.80
N GLY A 141 -5.26 -3.28 17.92
CA GLY A 141 -6.48 -3.86 18.50
C GLY A 141 -6.76 -3.60 19.97
N ASP A 142 -5.75 -3.35 20.80
CA ASP A 142 -5.98 -2.95 22.19
C ASP A 142 -6.28 -1.44 22.27
N THR A 143 -7.54 -1.10 22.55
CA THR A 143 -8.02 0.29 22.58
C THR A 143 -7.45 1.14 23.71
N ASP A 144 -6.82 0.52 24.72
CA ASP A 144 -6.13 1.26 25.78
C ASP A 144 -4.76 1.76 25.32
N THR A 145 -4.19 1.18 24.26
CA THR A 145 -2.82 1.47 23.82
C THR A 145 -2.70 1.94 22.37
N ALA A 146 -3.53 1.42 21.46
CA ALA A 146 -3.51 1.81 20.06
C ALA A 146 -4.14 3.19 19.87
N PRO A 147 -3.59 4.04 18.97
CA PRO A 147 -4.26 5.28 18.61
C PRO A 147 -5.61 4.97 17.96
N TYR A 148 -6.57 5.89 18.08
CA TYR A 148 -7.91 5.66 17.55
C TYR A 148 -7.87 5.51 16.03
N GLY A 149 -8.52 4.49 15.52
CA GLY A 149 -8.76 4.31 14.09
C GLY A 149 -10.08 3.61 13.86
N LEU A 150 -10.38 3.40 12.59
CA LEU A 150 -11.67 2.86 12.18
C LEU A 150 -11.58 1.36 11.88
N GLY A 151 -10.41 0.75 12.03
CA GLY A 151 -10.23 -0.69 11.86
C GLY A 151 -10.02 -1.12 10.41
N THR A 152 -10.09 -2.43 10.20
CA THR A 152 -9.76 -3.06 8.91
C THR A 152 -10.98 -3.69 8.25
N TYR A 153 -11.33 -3.13 7.09
CA TYR A 153 -12.32 -3.60 6.12
C TYR A 153 -12.16 -2.76 4.85
N GLY A 154 -12.91 -3.03 3.77
CA GLY A 154 -12.88 -2.19 2.55
C GLY A 154 -11.48 -1.97 1.98
N SER A 155 -10.59 -2.96 2.19
CA SER A 155 -9.15 -2.93 1.86
C SER A 155 -8.45 -1.62 2.25
N ARG A 156 -8.87 -1.01 3.37
CA ARG A 156 -8.50 0.37 3.70
C ARG A 156 -7.15 0.52 4.39
N SER A 157 -6.68 -0.52 5.09
CA SER A 157 -5.53 -0.40 5.99
C SER A 157 -4.29 0.22 5.35
N THR A 158 -3.93 -0.19 4.13
CA THR A 158 -2.78 0.42 3.42
C THR A 158 -3.07 1.86 2.98
N PRO A 159 -4.19 2.17 2.27
CA PRO A 159 -4.55 3.54 1.94
C PRO A 159 -4.55 4.53 3.11
N VAL A 160 -5.05 4.11 4.29
CA VAL A 160 -5.21 5.01 5.45
C VAL A 160 -4.09 4.88 6.48
N ALA A 161 -3.99 3.74 7.17
CA ALA A 161 -3.01 3.53 8.23
C ALA A 161 -1.59 3.35 7.66
N GLY A 162 -1.44 2.81 6.45
CA GLY A 162 -0.15 2.78 5.74
C GLY A 162 0.35 4.18 5.40
N ALA A 163 -0.53 5.06 4.94
CA ALA A 163 -0.21 6.47 4.75
C ALA A 163 0.10 7.18 6.07
N ALA A 164 -0.70 6.97 7.13
CA ALA A 164 -0.43 7.49 8.47
C ALA A 164 0.95 7.03 9.00
N THR A 165 1.30 5.77 8.75
CA THR A 165 2.60 5.17 9.11
C THR A 165 3.75 5.87 8.40
N ALA A 166 3.63 6.09 7.09
CA ALA A 166 4.64 6.82 6.34
C ALA A 166 4.77 8.28 6.83
N MET A 167 3.64 8.94 7.13
CA MET A 167 3.64 10.30 7.69
C MET A 167 4.30 10.38 9.07
N CYS A 168 4.08 9.39 9.95
CA CYS A 168 4.82 9.26 11.20
C CYS A 168 6.32 9.07 10.98
N GLY A 169 6.70 8.17 10.08
CA GLY A 169 8.09 7.95 9.70
C GLY A 169 8.76 9.23 9.22
N ARG A 170 8.07 10.03 8.39
CA ARG A 170 8.57 11.33 7.89
C ARG A 170 8.70 12.39 8.98
N LYS A 171 7.76 12.45 9.93
CA LYS A 171 7.87 13.34 11.11
C LYS A 171 9.09 12.96 11.98
N ILE A 172 9.30 11.67 12.22
CA ILE A 172 10.49 11.16 12.91
C ILE A 172 11.75 11.51 12.13
N ARG A 173 11.77 11.29 10.81
CA ARG A 173 12.93 11.62 9.97
C ARG A 173 13.24 13.12 9.96
N ALA A 174 12.24 13.98 9.95
CA ALA A 174 12.43 15.43 10.06
C ALA A 174 13.08 15.83 11.41
N LYS A 175 12.57 15.31 12.53
CA LYS A 175 13.21 15.52 13.85
C LYS A 175 14.63 14.96 13.89
N ALA A 176 14.84 13.79 13.29
CA ALA A 176 16.16 13.15 13.20
C ALA A 176 17.15 13.96 12.36
N GLN A 177 16.70 14.64 11.31
CA GLN A 177 17.52 15.54 10.49
C GLN A 177 18.05 16.72 11.31
N MET A 178 17.19 17.34 12.13
CA MET A 178 17.59 18.42 13.03
C MET A 178 18.62 17.97 14.06
N ILE A 179 18.43 16.76 14.64
CA ILE A 179 19.39 16.16 15.58
C ILE A 179 20.71 15.85 14.86
N ALA A 180 20.67 15.34 13.64
CA ALA A 180 21.86 15.05 12.84
C ALA A 180 22.66 16.32 12.53
N GLY A 181 22.00 17.40 12.11
CA GLY A 181 22.63 18.70 11.88
C GLY A 181 23.35 19.22 13.13
N TYR A 182 22.67 19.16 14.28
CA TYR A 182 23.28 19.51 15.56
C TYR A 182 24.51 18.64 15.91
N LEU A 183 24.38 17.32 15.78
CA LEU A 183 25.48 16.38 16.08
C LEU A 183 26.68 16.52 15.16
N LEU A 184 26.45 16.98 13.92
CA LEU A 184 27.47 17.15 12.91
C LEU A 184 27.98 18.60 12.84
N GLU A 185 27.45 19.50 13.66
CA GLU A 185 27.77 20.93 13.68
C GLU A 185 27.60 21.60 12.30
N VAL A 186 26.50 21.28 11.63
CA VAL A 186 26.11 21.86 10.33
C VAL A 186 24.64 22.28 10.34
N HIS A 187 24.19 23.03 9.33
CA HIS A 187 22.77 23.30 9.16
C HIS A 187 22.03 22.00 8.83
N ASP A 188 20.77 21.85 9.23
CA ASP A 188 19.97 20.67 8.91
C ASP A 188 19.74 20.52 7.39
N ASP A 189 19.68 21.62 6.66
CA ASP A 189 19.70 21.63 5.18
C ASP A 189 21.05 21.17 4.56
N ASP A 190 22.14 21.09 5.32
CA ASP A 190 23.45 20.64 4.83
C ASP A 190 23.65 19.12 4.93
N VAL A 191 22.66 18.39 5.46
CA VAL A 191 22.65 16.93 5.44
C VAL A 191 21.67 16.36 4.42
N GLU A 192 21.99 15.18 3.91
CA GLU A 192 21.14 14.40 3.02
C GLU A 192 20.91 12.98 3.56
N TRP A 193 19.75 12.42 3.26
CA TRP A 193 19.37 11.08 3.71
C TRP A 193 19.96 10.01 2.80
N ASP A 194 20.66 9.04 3.39
CA ASP A 194 21.23 7.88 2.71
C ASP A 194 20.82 6.61 3.47
N VAL A 195 19.70 6.01 3.06
CA VAL A 195 19.14 4.73 3.54
C VAL A 195 18.84 4.65 5.05
N ASP A 196 19.85 4.75 5.90
CA ASP A 196 19.81 4.61 7.36
C ASP A 196 20.51 5.73 8.12
N ARG A 197 21.02 6.76 7.42
CA ARG A 197 21.83 7.82 8.01
C ARG A 197 21.60 9.17 7.35
N PHE A 198 21.98 10.22 8.05
CA PHE A 198 22.18 11.55 7.49
C PHE A 198 23.66 11.80 7.25
N VAL A 199 23.99 12.28 6.06
CA VAL A 199 25.35 12.50 5.56
C VAL A 199 25.52 13.98 5.22
N VAL A 200 26.66 14.58 5.56
CA VAL A 200 26.94 15.98 5.16
C VAL A 200 27.18 16.06 3.66
N LYS A 201 26.50 16.99 2.98
CA LYS A 201 26.65 17.22 1.53
C LYS A 201 28.11 17.54 1.19
N GLY A 202 28.70 16.75 0.30
CA GLY A 202 30.10 16.89 -0.13
C GLY A 202 31.15 16.34 0.83
N ALA A 203 30.75 15.75 1.97
CA ALA A 203 31.64 15.12 2.95
C ALA A 203 31.05 13.79 3.45
N PRO A 204 31.01 12.74 2.60
CA PRO A 204 30.30 11.49 2.89
C PRO A 204 30.80 10.71 4.11
N GLU A 205 32.04 10.97 4.54
CA GLU A 205 32.63 10.42 5.75
C GLU A 205 32.04 11.01 7.04
N ARG A 206 31.35 12.15 6.96
CA ARG A 206 30.68 12.81 8.09
C ARG A 206 29.20 12.45 8.09
N PHE A 207 28.82 11.51 8.94
CA PHE A 207 27.43 11.04 9.02
C PHE A 207 27.00 10.70 10.44
N LYS A 208 25.68 10.60 10.62
CA LYS A 208 25.05 9.98 11.80
C LYS A 208 23.95 9.02 11.37
N THR A 209 24.05 7.79 11.85
CA THR A 209 23.03 6.76 11.61
C THR A 209 21.76 7.06 12.43
N MET A 210 20.63 6.54 11.99
CA MET A 210 19.36 6.64 12.74
C MET A 210 19.50 6.07 14.15
N LYS A 211 20.32 5.01 14.33
CA LYS A 211 20.56 4.41 15.65
C LYS A 211 21.32 5.37 16.59
N GLU A 212 22.34 6.06 16.09
CA GLU A 212 23.06 7.08 16.87
C GLU A 212 22.17 8.28 17.18
N ILE A 213 21.37 8.72 16.22
CA ILE A 213 20.41 9.82 16.39
C ILE A 213 19.34 9.47 17.42
N ALA A 214 18.81 8.24 17.37
CA ALA A 214 17.87 7.74 18.37
C ALA A 214 18.48 7.80 19.77
N PHE A 215 19.72 7.33 19.96
CA PHE A 215 20.39 7.43 21.25
C PHE A 215 20.59 8.89 21.69
N ALA A 216 21.07 9.76 20.80
CA ALA A 216 21.30 11.17 21.09
C ALA A 216 20.01 11.90 21.51
N SER A 217 18.85 11.53 20.95
CA SER A 217 17.56 12.13 21.31
C SER A 217 17.21 11.96 22.81
N TYR A 218 17.77 10.95 23.49
CA TYR A 218 17.56 10.71 24.92
C TYR A 218 18.77 11.09 25.78
N ASN A 219 19.98 11.02 25.23
CA ASN A 219 21.22 11.18 26.01
C ASN A 219 21.68 12.65 26.15
N GLN A 220 21.22 13.55 25.29
CA GLN A 220 21.66 14.94 25.30
C GLN A 220 20.51 15.91 24.98
N ALA A 221 20.54 17.09 25.58
CA ALA A 221 19.59 18.14 25.30
C ALA A 221 19.95 18.82 23.97
N ILE A 222 19.09 18.63 22.96
CA ILE A 222 19.22 19.33 21.68
C ILE A 222 18.39 20.62 21.76
N PRO A 223 18.99 21.82 21.57
CA PRO A 223 18.25 23.07 21.64
C PRO A 223 17.03 23.09 20.71
N GLY A 224 15.89 23.53 21.24
CA GLY A 224 14.64 23.65 20.47
C GLY A 224 13.89 22.33 20.22
N LEU A 225 14.39 21.20 20.72
CA LEU A 225 13.75 19.90 20.59
C LEU A 225 13.47 19.27 21.96
N GLU A 226 12.28 18.68 22.09
CA GLU A 226 11.99 17.81 23.22
C GLU A 226 12.82 16.52 23.16
N PRO A 227 13.23 15.94 24.32
CA PRO A 227 13.85 14.63 24.36
C PRO A 227 13.01 13.52 23.71
N GLY A 228 13.68 12.45 23.30
CA GLY A 228 13.08 11.29 22.67
C GLY A 228 12.80 11.46 21.17
N LEU A 229 12.35 10.38 20.53
CA LEU A 229 12.14 10.32 19.10
C LEU A 229 10.88 9.51 18.78
N GLU A 230 9.78 10.22 18.56
CA GLU A 230 8.46 9.64 18.36
C GLU A 230 7.55 10.58 17.58
N ALA A 231 6.49 10.02 16.99
CA ALA A 231 5.46 10.80 16.29
C ALA A 231 4.12 10.07 16.26
N VAL A 232 3.05 10.85 16.16
CA VAL A 232 1.69 10.39 15.91
C VAL A 232 1.12 11.08 14.67
N SER A 233 0.35 10.35 13.87
CA SER A 233 -0.38 10.87 12.73
C SER A 233 -1.76 10.25 12.65
N TYR A 234 -2.75 11.10 12.44
CA TYR A 234 -4.10 10.75 12.03
C TYR A 234 -4.23 11.22 10.58
N TYR A 235 -4.56 10.31 9.69
CA TYR A 235 -4.56 10.55 8.25
C TYR A 235 -5.99 10.55 7.71
N ASP A 236 -6.45 11.75 7.34
CA ASP A 236 -7.63 11.96 6.50
C ASP A 236 -7.21 11.82 5.03
N PRO A 237 -7.61 10.75 4.32
CA PRO A 237 -7.21 10.54 2.94
C PRO A 237 -7.88 11.59 2.03
N PRO A 238 -7.17 12.18 1.05
CA PRO A 238 -7.74 13.18 0.15
C PRO A 238 -8.76 12.59 -0.84
N ASN A 239 -8.61 11.31 -1.16
CA ASN A 239 -9.47 10.50 -2.02
C ASN A 239 -9.29 9.01 -1.65
N MET A 240 -10.09 8.13 -2.23
CA MET A 240 -9.86 6.69 -2.24
C MET A 240 -8.68 6.33 -3.14
N THR A 241 -8.24 5.07 -3.08
CA THR A 241 -7.32 4.48 -4.06
C THR A 241 -8.07 3.54 -4.99
N TYR A 242 -7.71 3.50 -6.28
CA TYR A 242 -8.46 2.75 -7.29
C TYR A 242 -7.59 1.66 -7.94
N PRO A 243 -7.22 0.59 -7.20
CA PRO A 243 -6.47 -0.50 -7.79
C PRO A 243 -7.30 -1.16 -8.90
N PHE A 244 -6.61 -1.71 -9.89
CA PHE A 244 -7.26 -2.35 -11.02
C PHE A 244 -6.58 -3.69 -11.34
N GLY A 245 -7.30 -4.55 -12.04
CA GLY A 245 -6.78 -5.86 -12.42
C GLY A 245 -7.44 -6.40 -13.68
N ALA A 246 -6.69 -7.24 -14.38
CA ALA A 246 -7.14 -7.99 -15.54
C ALA A 246 -6.99 -9.49 -15.24
N TYR A 247 -8.10 -10.18 -15.02
CA TYR A 247 -8.14 -11.61 -14.72
C TYR A 247 -8.72 -12.39 -15.91
N VAL A 248 -8.10 -13.53 -16.19
CA VAL A 248 -8.56 -14.49 -17.20
C VAL A 248 -8.72 -15.84 -16.53
N CYS A 249 -9.86 -16.48 -16.74
CA CYS A 249 -10.13 -17.84 -16.26
C CYS A 249 -10.45 -18.71 -17.46
N VAL A 250 -9.80 -19.87 -17.55
CA VAL A 250 -10.16 -20.91 -18.53
C VAL A 250 -10.85 -22.02 -17.77
N MET A 251 -12.02 -22.43 -18.26
CA MET A 251 -12.84 -23.44 -17.58
C MET A 251 -13.33 -24.45 -18.60
N GLU A 252 -13.28 -25.72 -18.25
CA GLU A 252 -13.98 -26.76 -19.00
C GLU A 252 -15.27 -27.13 -18.27
N ILE A 253 -16.34 -27.38 -19.02
CA ILE A 253 -17.64 -27.77 -18.48
C ILE A 253 -18.12 -29.00 -19.22
N ASP A 254 -18.43 -30.07 -18.50
CA ASP A 254 -19.14 -31.23 -19.01
C ASP A 254 -20.64 -30.91 -19.01
N VAL A 255 -21.27 -30.86 -20.19
CA VAL A 255 -22.66 -30.40 -20.30
C VAL A 255 -23.69 -31.44 -19.86
N ASP A 256 -23.30 -32.71 -19.75
CA ASP A 256 -24.23 -33.78 -19.37
C ASP A 256 -24.36 -33.86 -17.85
N THR A 257 -23.30 -33.49 -17.12
CA THR A 257 -23.26 -33.53 -15.66
C THR A 257 -23.30 -32.14 -15.00
N GLY A 258 -22.97 -31.08 -15.74
CA GLY A 258 -22.77 -29.74 -15.20
C GLY A 258 -21.48 -29.58 -14.38
N THR A 259 -20.62 -30.62 -14.34
CA THR A 259 -19.33 -30.54 -13.65
C THR A 259 -18.39 -29.62 -14.41
N TRP A 260 -17.61 -28.84 -13.67
CA TRP A 260 -16.69 -27.86 -14.23
C TRP A 260 -15.34 -27.94 -13.53
N GLU A 261 -14.29 -27.58 -14.25
CA GLU A 261 -12.92 -27.55 -13.76
C GLU A 261 -12.23 -26.30 -14.28
N VAL A 262 -11.55 -25.58 -13.39
CA VAL A 262 -10.65 -24.50 -13.77
C VAL A 262 -9.36 -25.13 -14.28
N ARG A 263 -8.97 -24.79 -15.51
CA ARG A 263 -7.73 -25.25 -16.12
C ARG A 263 -6.53 -24.45 -15.62
#